data_AF-A0AAJ5W7D5-F1
#
_entry.id   AF-A0AAJ5W7D5-F1
#
_cell.length_a   1.000
_cell.length_b   1.000
_cell.length_c   1.000
_cell.angle_alpha   90.00
_cell.angle_beta   90.00
_cell.angle_gamma   90.00
#
_symmetry.space_group_name_H-M   'P 1'
#
loop_
_entity.id
_entity.type
_entity.pdbx_description
1 polymer ?
#
loop_
_entity_poly.entity_id
_entity_poly.type
_entity_poly.pdbx_seq_one_letter_code
_entity_poly.pdbx_strand_id
1 'polypeptide(L)'
;MLEAITWKTYLTVILLSVLIYYIMIGSIFYRTEIRNFLKRHNQKDDDNDSEGAEHFSSFDQLENVVKDIRHDILEKAGKTASKAELLGQLSERLANYDGLHQPAFRMALNNYIIQHGESICGVVFSEQELEAAWEKL
;
A
#
# COMPACT_ATOMS: atom_id res chain seq x y z
N MET A 1 55.16 -13.63 -38.61
CA MET A 1 54.65 -12.37 -38.03
C MET A 1 53.14 -12.47 -37.79
N LEU A 2 52.70 -13.41 -36.95
CA LEU A 2 51.28 -13.68 -36.65
C LEU A 2 51.06 -14.01 -35.16
N GLU A 3 51.73 -13.31 -34.25
CA GLU A 3 51.62 -13.59 -32.79
C GLU A 3 51.42 -12.34 -31.95
N ALA A 4 50.56 -11.42 -32.40
CA ALA A 4 50.22 -10.25 -31.58
C ALA A 4 48.71 -9.96 -31.52
N ILE A 5 47.87 -10.96 -31.78
CA ILE A 5 46.56 -10.97 -31.10
C ILE A 5 46.84 -11.54 -29.72
N THR A 6 47.33 -10.67 -28.85
CA THR A 6 47.65 -10.94 -27.46
C THR A 6 46.40 -11.58 -26.83
N TRP A 7 46.52 -12.74 -26.19
CA TRP A 7 45.42 -13.41 -25.46
C TRP A 7 44.59 -12.46 -24.59
N LYS A 8 45.22 -11.36 -24.14
CA LYS A 8 44.60 -10.21 -23.53
C LYS A 8 43.44 -9.62 -24.34
N THR A 9 43.62 -9.36 -25.64
CA THR A 9 42.59 -8.83 -26.54
C THR A 9 41.38 -9.75 -26.62
N TYR A 10 41.60 -11.07 -26.72
CA TYR A 10 40.52 -12.05 -26.76
C TYR A 10 39.71 -12.06 -25.45
N LEU A 11 40.38 -12.06 -24.30
CA LEU A 11 39.73 -12.01 -23.00
C LEU A 11 39.00 -10.68 -22.77
N THR A 12 39.56 -9.56 -23.23
CA THR A 12 38.89 -8.26 -23.17
C THR A 12 37.58 -8.28 -23.95
N VAL A 13 37.57 -8.83 -25.17
CA VAL A 13 36.36 -8.91 -26.01
C VAL A 13 35.29 -9.79 -25.37
N ILE A 14 35.68 -10.93 -24.78
CA ILE A 14 34.76 -11.81 -24.05
C ILE A 14 34.17 -11.09 -22.85
N LEU A 15 35.02 -10.46 -22.03
CA LEU A 15 34.57 -9.76 -20.83
C LEU A 15 33.61 -8.62 -21.19
N LEU A 16 33.91 -7.86 -22.24
CA LEU A 16 33.04 -6.80 -22.75
C LEU A 16 31.71 -7.35 -23.28
N SER A 17 31.73 -8.47 -24.01
CA SER A 17 30.51 -9.14 -24.50
C SER A 17 29.63 -9.63 -23.36
N VAL A 18 30.21 -10.23 -22.34
CA VAL A 18 29.49 -10.69 -21.15
C VAL A 18 28.89 -9.49 -20.40
N LEU A 19 29.66 -8.42 -20.24
CA LEU A 19 29.22 -7.20 -19.57
C LEU A 19 28.03 -6.56 -20.33
N ILE A 20 28.11 -6.45 -21.66
CA ILE A 20 27.00 -5.98 -22.50
C ILE A 20 25.79 -6.91 -22.38
N TYR A 21 25.98 -8.23 -22.40
CA TYR A 21 24.89 -9.21 -22.28
C TYR A 21 24.12 -9.03 -20.96
N TYR A 22 24.84 -8.92 -19.84
CA TYR A 22 24.21 -8.68 -18.54
C TYR A 22 23.60 -7.28 -18.41
N ILE A 23 24.22 -6.24 -18.99
CA ILE A 23 23.60 -4.90 -19.09
C ILE A 23 22.32 -4.96 -19.89
N MET A 24 22.28 -5.71 -21.00
CA MET A 24 21.10 -5.79 -21.85
C MET A 24 19.94 -6.50 -21.14
N ILE A 25 20.23 -7.61 -20.46
CA ILE A 25 19.25 -8.35 -19.65
C ILE A 25 18.78 -7.52 -18.46
N GLY A 26 19.73 -6.92 -17.73
CA GLY A 26 19.43 -6.02 -16.62
C GLY A 26 18.58 -4.85 -17.08
N SER A 27 18.92 -4.23 -18.20
CA SER A 27 18.16 -3.12 -18.79
C SER A 27 16.76 -3.56 -19.22
N ILE A 28 16.58 -4.76 -19.77
CA ILE A 28 15.24 -5.27 -20.15
C ILE A 28 14.39 -5.59 -18.93
N PHE A 29 14.97 -6.18 -17.89
CA PHE A 29 14.24 -6.55 -16.67
C PHE A 29 13.92 -5.33 -15.80
N TYR A 30 14.89 -4.41 -15.66
CA TYR A 30 14.74 -3.14 -14.92
C TYR A 30 14.18 -2.00 -15.78
N ARG A 31 13.74 -2.25 -17.03
CA ARG A 31 13.19 -1.22 -17.92
C ARG A 31 12.07 -0.42 -17.26
N THR A 32 11.27 -1.07 -16.39
CA THR A 32 10.18 -0.43 -15.64
C THR A 32 10.70 0.53 -14.56
N GLU A 33 11.74 0.16 -13.80
CA GLU A 33 12.35 1.00 -12.75
C GLU A 33 13.29 2.08 -13.31
N ILE A 34 14.06 1.79 -14.35
CA ILE A 34 14.93 2.76 -15.03
C ILE A 34 14.07 3.86 -15.66
N ARG A 35 12.91 3.52 -16.24
CA ARG A 35 11.96 4.52 -16.76
C ARG A 35 11.40 5.41 -15.65
N ASN A 36 11.14 4.86 -14.46
CA ASN A 36 10.70 5.63 -13.30
C ASN A 36 11.81 6.55 -12.75
N PHE A 37 13.08 6.10 -12.75
CA PHE A 37 14.22 6.94 -12.36
C PHE A 37 14.54 8.03 -13.38
N LEU A 38 14.40 7.76 -14.68
CA LEU A 38 14.66 8.74 -15.75
C LEU A 38 13.58 9.83 -15.83
N LYS A 39 12.32 9.49 -15.53
CA LYS A 39 11.23 10.48 -15.38
C LYS A 39 11.52 11.50 -14.27
N ARG A 40 12.21 11.08 -13.20
CA ARG A 40 12.51 11.91 -12.03
C ARG A 40 13.49 13.06 -12.31
N HIS A 41 14.27 12.99 -13.39
CA HIS A 41 15.17 14.08 -13.79
C HIS A 41 14.53 15.05 -14.80
N ASN A 42 13.50 14.63 -15.54
CA ASN A 42 12.88 15.45 -16.58
C ASN A 42 11.59 16.16 -16.14
N GLN A 43 11.22 16.08 -14.86
CA GLN A 43 10.01 16.69 -14.31
C GLN A 43 10.36 18.01 -13.60
N LYS A 44 10.63 19.03 -14.42
CA LYS A 44 10.41 20.43 -14.08
C LYS A 44 9.67 21.02 -15.27
N ASP A 45 8.38 20.72 -15.32
CA ASP A 45 7.27 21.44 -15.97
C ASP A 45 6.18 20.44 -16.37
N ASP A 46 4.99 20.71 -15.80
CA ASP A 46 3.65 20.25 -16.17
C ASP A 46 3.48 18.83 -16.73
N ASP A 47 3.06 17.91 -15.86
CA ASP A 47 1.65 17.49 -15.86
C ASP A 47 1.40 16.47 -14.72
N ASN A 48 0.52 16.86 -13.80
CA ASN A 48 -0.48 16.04 -13.12
C ASN A 48 -0.08 14.60 -12.69
N ASP A 49 0.68 14.46 -11.60
CA ASP A 49 0.93 13.18 -10.92
C ASP A 49 0.68 13.32 -9.41
N SER A 50 -0.47 13.92 -9.06
CA SER A 50 -0.89 14.12 -7.66
C SER A 50 -1.55 12.86 -7.05
N GLU A 51 -1.77 11.81 -7.83
CA GLU A 51 -2.44 10.58 -7.35
C GLU A 51 -1.52 9.68 -6.53
N GLY A 52 -0.22 9.63 -6.81
CA GLY A 52 0.72 8.74 -6.11
C GLY A 52 1.05 9.17 -4.68
N ALA A 53 1.07 10.49 -4.41
CA ALA A 53 1.37 11.04 -3.08
C ALA A 53 0.13 11.00 -2.17
N GLU A 54 -1.06 11.26 -2.72
CA GLU A 54 -2.31 11.14 -1.96
C GLU A 54 -2.68 9.69 -1.64
N HIS A 55 -2.41 8.74 -2.55
CA HIS A 55 -2.70 7.33 -2.28
C HIS A 55 -1.79 6.76 -1.18
N PHE A 56 -0.53 7.16 -1.11
CA PHE A 56 0.37 6.78 0.00
C PHE A 56 -0.11 7.36 1.33
N SER A 57 -0.44 8.65 1.35
CA SER A 57 -1.02 9.32 2.53
C SER A 57 -2.34 8.69 2.98
N SER A 58 -3.21 8.32 2.04
CA SER A 58 -4.52 7.73 2.34
C SER A 58 -4.40 6.32 2.94
N PHE A 59 -3.42 5.54 2.47
CA PHE A 59 -3.13 4.21 3.02
C PHE A 59 -2.52 4.30 4.42
N ASP A 60 -1.57 5.22 4.64
CA ASP A 60 -0.99 5.47 5.96
C ASP A 60 -2.06 5.93 6.96
N GLN A 61 -3.00 6.79 6.52
CA GLN A 61 -4.14 7.20 7.32
C GLN A 61 -5.08 6.02 7.65
N LEU A 62 -5.37 5.14 6.70
CA LEU A 62 -6.15 3.93 6.94
C LEU A 62 -5.47 3.03 7.98
N GLU A 63 -4.16 2.81 7.85
CA GLU A 63 -3.41 1.96 8.78
C GLU A 63 -3.45 2.53 10.20
N ASN A 64 -3.33 3.85 10.34
CA ASN A 64 -3.43 4.52 11.64
C ASN A 64 -4.84 4.37 12.22
N VAL A 65 -5.89 4.59 11.41
CA VAL A 65 -7.28 4.41 11.85
C VAL A 65 -7.55 2.97 12.29
N VAL A 66 -7.04 1.98 11.55
CA VAL A 66 -7.17 0.56 11.90
C VAL A 66 -6.44 0.25 13.21
N LYS A 67 -5.23 0.78 13.41
CA LYS A 67 -4.47 0.63 14.67
C LYS A 67 -5.23 1.25 15.85
N ASP A 68 -5.78 2.44 15.66
CA ASP A 68 -6.55 3.15 16.67
C ASP A 68 -7.83 2.37 17.01
N ILE A 69 -8.58 1.91 16.00
CA ILE A 69 -9.77 1.08 16.22
C ILE A 69 -9.42 -0.19 17.02
N ARG A 70 -8.33 -0.85 16.68
CA ARG A 70 -7.89 -2.05 17.39
C ARG A 70 -7.58 -1.74 18.85
N HIS A 71 -6.76 -0.73 19.12
CA HIS A 71 -6.22 -0.50 20.46
C HIS A 71 -7.20 0.29 21.35
N ASP A 72 -7.83 1.33 20.82
CA ASP A 72 -8.71 2.24 21.56
C ASP A 72 -10.14 1.75 21.67
N ILE A 73 -10.64 0.98 20.70
CA ILE A 73 -12.03 0.50 20.69
C ILE A 73 -12.05 -0.98 21.06
N LEU A 74 -11.51 -1.86 20.22
CA LEU A 74 -11.71 -3.31 20.39
C LEU A 74 -11.00 -3.86 21.65
N GLU A 75 -9.71 -3.55 21.83
CA GLU A 75 -8.93 -4.05 22.98
C GLU A 75 -9.35 -3.39 24.30
N LYS A 76 -9.68 -2.09 24.29
CA LYS A 76 -10.13 -1.35 25.47
C LYS A 76 -11.53 -1.73 25.92
N ALA A 77 -12.45 -1.96 24.98
CA ALA A 77 -13.83 -2.34 25.27
C ALA A 77 -13.93 -3.82 25.69
N GLY A 78 -13.02 -4.67 25.20
CA GLY A 78 -12.92 -6.08 25.56
C GLY A 78 -14.21 -6.85 25.28
N LYS A 79 -14.51 -7.85 26.12
CA LYS A 79 -15.74 -8.69 26.02
C LYS A 79 -16.96 -8.10 26.71
N THR A 80 -16.82 -6.94 27.35
CA THR A 80 -17.90 -6.33 28.16
C THR A 80 -18.75 -5.35 27.38
N ALA A 81 -18.32 -4.95 26.17
CA ALA A 81 -19.02 -3.96 25.38
C ALA A 81 -20.14 -4.57 24.53
N SER A 82 -21.27 -3.88 24.50
CA SER A 82 -22.38 -4.26 23.65
C SER A 82 -22.13 -3.87 22.20
N LYS A 83 -22.78 -4.59 21.27
CA LYS A 83 -22.72 -4.32 19.83
C LYS A 83 -23.06 -2.87 19.48
N ALA A 84 -24.05 -2.29 20.16
CA ALA A 84 -24.50 -0.91 19.94
C ALA A 84 -23.47 0.12 20.42
N GLU A 85 -22.83 -0.12 21.57
CA GLU A 85 -21.76 0.76 22.08
C GLU A 85 -20.53 0.73 21.18
N LEU A 86 -20.14 -0.45 20.70
CA LEU A 86 -19.02 -0.60 19.76
C LEU A 86 -19.29 0.11 18.44
N LEU A 87 -20.50 -0.04 17.88
CA LEU A 87 -20.92 0.69 16.67
C LEU A 87 -20.87 2.20 16.88
N GLY A 88 -21.32 2.69 18.04
CA GLY A 88 -21.24 4.11 18.39
C GLY A 88 -19.80 4.62 18.41
N GLN A 89 -18.91 3.93 19.13
CA GLN A 89 -17.49 4.30 19.23
C GLN A 89 -16.76 4.22 17.89
N LEU A 90 -17.07 3.21 17.08
CA LEU A 90 -16.54 3.10 15.72
C LEU A 90 -17.02 4.29 14.89
N SER A 91 -18.32 4.57 14.86
CA SER A 91 -18.87 5.70 14.09
C SER A 91 -18.26 7.05 14.48
N GLU A 92 -18.06 7.31 15.77
CA GLU A 92 -17.43 8.55 16.25
C GLU A 92 -15.97 8.68 15.80
N ARG A 93 -15.21 7.58 15.81
CA ARG A 93 -13.82 7.58 15.35
C ARG A 93 -13.70 7.66 13.83
N LEU A 94 -14.60 7.02 13.12
CA LEU A 94 -14.66 7.04 11.65
C LEU A 94 -15.26 8.34 11.11
N ALA A 95 -16.04 9.10 11.89
CA ALA A 95 -16.63 10.36 11.47
C ALA A 95 -15.58 11.40 11.03
N ASN A 96 -14.37 11.34 11.60
CA ASN A 96 -13.26 12.23 11.26
C ASN A 96 -12.36 11.66 10.14
N TYR A 97 -12.71 10.52 9.55
CA TYR A 97 -11.89 9.85 8.55
C TYR A 97 -12.47 10.05 7.14
N ASP A 98 -11.81 10.92 6.35
CA ASP A 98 -12.21 11.23 4.97
C ASP A 98 -12.17 10.01 4.03
N GLY A 99 -11.40 8.98 4.37
CA GLY A 99 -11.31 7.76 3.57
C GLY A 99 -12.59 6.92 3.55
N LEU A 100 -13.59 7.23 4.38
CA LEU A 100 -14.93 6.64 4.23
C LEU A 100 -15.54 6.92 2.86
N HIS A 101 -15.17 8.00 2.17
CA HIS A 101 -15.73 8.28 0.84
C HIS A 101 -15.24 7.28 -0.24
N GLN A 102 -14.18 6.52 0.04
CA GLN A 102 -13.64 5.53 -0.89
C GLN A 102 -14.24 4.15 -0.63
N PRO A 103 -14.95 3.55 -1.60
CA PRO A 103 -15.57 2.23 -1.44
C PRO A 103 -14.58 1.13 -1.03
N ALA A 104 -13.34 1.20 -1.53
CA ALA A 104 -12.30 0.23 -1.21
C ALA A 104 -11.91 0.25 0.29
N PHE A 105 -11.84 1.45 0.90
CA PHE A 105 -11.49 1.59 2.31
C PHE A 105 -12.65 1.19 3.22
N ARG A 106 -13.90 1.51 2.86
CA ARG A 106 -15.09 0.98 3.55
C ARG A 106 -15.07 -0.54 3.61
N MET A 107 -14.83 -1.18 2.47
CA MET A 107 -14.78 -2.64 2.38
C MET A 107 -13.64 -3.22 3.23
N ALA A 108 -12.44 -2.65 3.17
CA ALA A 108 -11.30 -3.09 3.98
C ALA A 108 -11.60 -2.97 5.49
N LEU A 109 -12.21 -1.85 5.90
CA LEU A 109 -12.54 -1.59 7.29
C LEU A 109 -13.68 -2.48 7.80
N ASN A 110 -14.71 -2.69 6.99
CA ASN A 110 -15.80 -3.62 7.30
C ASN A 110 -15.25 -5.03 7.53
N ASN A 111 -14.41 -5.51 6.61
CA ASN A 111 -13.78 -6.82 6.75
C ASN A 111 -12.92 -6.90 8.01
N TYR A 112 -12.16 -5.84 8.32
CA TYR A 112 -11.36 -5.79 9.53
C TYR A 112 -12.21 -5.88 10.80
N ILE A 113 -13.28 -5.07 10.91
CA ILE A 113 -14.17 -5.04 12.07
C ILE A 113 -14.90 -6.37 12.23
N ILE A 114 -15.35 -6.99 11.14
CA ILE A 114 -16.01 -8.30 11.17
C ILE A 114 -15.04 -9.36 11.70
N GLN A 115 -13.81 -9.40 11.17
CA GLN A 115 -12.81 -10.40 11.54
C GLN A 115 -12.31 -10.24 12.98
N HIS A 116 -12.08 -9.01 13.42
CA HIS A 116 -11.50 -8.73 14.73
C HIS A 116 -12.55 -8.50 15.82
N GLY A 117 -13.75 -8.05 15.48
CA GLY A 117 -14.86 -7.87 16.42
C GLY A 117 -15.30 -9.18 17.08
N GLU A 118 -15.37 -10.26 16.31
CA GLU A 118 -15.67 -11.58 16.86
C GLU A 118 -14.51 -12.09 17.73
N SER A 119 -13.27 -11.97 17.24
CA SER A 119 -12.10 -12.49 17.94
C SER A 119 -11.78 -11.75 19.25
N ILE A 120 -11.98 -10.42 19.30
CA ILE A 120 -11.55 -9.58 20.42
C ILE A 120 -12.73 -9.32 21.37
N CYS A 121 -13.88 -8.92 20.83
CA CYS A 121 -15.05 -8.54 21.62
C CYS A 121 -16.09 -9.67 21.76
N GLY A 122 -16.01 -10.73 20.95
CA GLY A 122 -17.03 -11.77 20.90
C GLY A 122 -18.34 -11.31 20.23
N VAL A 123 -18.29 -10.23 19.45
CA VAL A 123 -19.46 -9.63 18.81
C VAL A 123 -19.36 -9.81 17.30
N VAL A 124 -20.41 -10.39 16.71
CA VAL A 124 -20.51 -10.55 15.26
C VAL A 124 -21.17 -9.32 14.65
N PHE A 125 -20.44 -8.64 13.78
CA PHE A 125 -20.94 -7.57 12.94
C PHE A 125 -21.30 -8.11 11.56
N SER A 126 -22.37 -7.59 10.95
CA SER A 126 -22.65 -7.81 9.54
C SER A 126 -22.22 -6.61 8.72
N GLU A 127 -21.85 -6.84 7.46
CA GLU A 127 -21.48 -5.80 6.52
C GLU A 127 -22.61 -4.77 6.34
N GLN A 128 -23.87 -5.22 6.30
CA GLN A 128 -25.05 -4.37 6.15
C GLN A 128 -25.24 -3.41 7.34
N GLU A 129 -24.97 -3.87 8.56
CA GLU A 129 -25.08 -3.03 9.77
C GLU A 129 -23.99 -1.97 9.81
N LEU A 130 -22.77 -2.32 9.40
CA LEU A 130 -21.66 -1.38 9.32
C LEU A 130 -21.92 -0.34 8.22
N GLU A 131 -22.32 -0.77 7.03
CA GLU A 131 -22.63 0.15 5.92
C GLU A 131 -23.76 1.12 6.28
N ALA A 132 -24.81 0.64 6.95
CA ALA A 132 -25.90 1.49 7.43
C ALA A 132 -25.47 2.47 8.53
N ALA A 133 -24.37 2.21 9.24
CA ALA A 133 -23.79 3.14 10.20
C ALA A 133 -22.95 4.21 9.50
N TRP A 134 -22.23 3.86 8.44
CA TRP A 134 -21.40 4.78 7.65
C TRP A 134 -22.23 5.72 6.79
N GLU A 135 -23.34 5.27 6.23
CA GLU A 135 -24.27 6.10 5.42
C GLU A 135 -24.95 7.22 6.23
N LYS A 136 -24.87 7.18 7.57
CA LYS A 136 -25.43 8.20 8.46
C LYS A 136 -24.41 9.26 8.90
N LEU A 137 -23.14 9.09 8.53
CA LEU A 137 -22.03 10.01 8.82
C LEU A 137 -21.76 10.89 7.60
#